data_AF-A0A7Y3K223-F1
#
_entry.id   AF-A0A7Y3K223-F1
#
_cell.length_a   1.000
_cell.length_b   1.000
_cell.length_c   1.000
_cell.angle_alpha   90.00
_cell.angle_beta   90.00
_cell.angle_gamma   90.00
#
_symmetry.space_group_name_H-M   'P 1'
#
loop_
_entity.id
_entity.type
_entity.pdbx_description
1 polymer ?
#
loop_
_entity_poly.entity_id
_entity_poly.type
_entity_poly.pdbx_seq_one_letter_code
_entity_poly.pdbx_strand_id
1 'polypeptide(L)'
;MLTNLIPVIIGGILAIAGGVFAQIYQHRKSTQTIKHALLAEIAATLKIIEAREYILRIERRIGAGKPFDESFFFTIGMREKYFLVYENNADKLGYLKPELAHDIATFYALIFSVIEDVKEPPPGQSPRNRSVPEWEQTLKLAKEAIAIGEIIAGARVSSPALMGARTSSSATK
;
A
#
# COMPACT_ATOMS: atom_id res chain seq x y z
N MET A 1 -22.16 56.06 22.66
CA MET A 1 -21.01 55.39 22.00
C MET A 1 -20.91 53.89 22.30
N LEU A 2 -21.44 53.36 23.42
CA LEU A 2 -21.39 51.92 23.75
C LEU A 2 -22.38 51.02 22.99
N THR A 3 -23.41 51.56 22.33
CA THR A 3 -24.45 50.79 21.63
C THR A 3 -23.99 50.12 20.32
N ASN A 4 -22.82 50.49 19.79
CA ASN A 4 -22.29 49.98 18.52
C ASN A 4 -21.28 48.82 18.65
N LEU A 5 -20.96 48.39 19.87
CA LEU A 5 -20.00 47.30 20.12
C LEU A 5 -20.63 45.90 19.99
N ILE A 6 -21.93 45.77 20.29
CA ILE A 6 -22.65 44.50 20.26
C ILE A 6 -22.63 43.85 18.85
N PRO A 7 -22.92 44.58 17.74
CA PRO A 7 -22.86 44.01 16.40
C PRO A 7 -21.47 43.56 15.98
N VAL A 8 -20.42 44.27 16.43
CA VAL A 8 -19.02 43.94 16.12
C VAL A 8 -18.59 42.65 16.83
N ILE A 9 -18.98 42.49 18.09
CA ILE A 9 -18.69 41.28 18.86
C ILE A 9 -19.43 40.07 18.27
N ILE A 10 -20.72 40.23 17.93
CA ILE A 10 -21.51 39.17 17.30
C ILE A 10 -20.94 38.80 15.92
N GLY A 11 -20.56 39.80 15.11
CA GLY A 11 -19.92 39.58 13.82
C GLY A 11 -18.57 38.87 13.94
N GLY A 12 -17.76 39.23 14.94
CA GLY A 12 -16.49 38.57 15.23
C GLY A 12 -16.65 37.12 15.65
N ILE A 13 -17.60 36.82 16.54
CA ILE A 13 -17.90 35.45 16.99
C ILE A 13 -18.40 34.58 15.82
N LEU A 14 -19.29 35.12 14.98
CA LEU A 14 -19.81 34.40 13.81
C LEU A 14 -18.72 34.15 12.76
N ALA A 15 -17.81 35.09 12.54
CA ALA A 15 -16.68 34.90 11.63
C ALA A 15 -15.72 33.81 12.12
N ILE A 16 -15.41 33.79 13.43
CA ILE A 16 -14.58 32.74 14.04
C ILE A 16 -15.28 31.38 13.96
N ALA A 17 -16.55 31.29 14.35
CA ALA A 17 -17.32 30.06 14.29
C ALA A 17 -17.45 29.53 12.86
N GLY A 18 -17.71 30.42 11.89
CA GLY A 18 -17.75 30.08 10.46
C GLY A 18 -16.42 29.58 9.93
N GLY A 19 -15.30 30.22 10.30
CA GLY A 19 -13.96 29.80 9.93
C GLY A 19 -13.59 28.42 10.48
N VAL A 20 -13.85 28.18 11.76
CA VAL A 20 -13.62 26.89 12.41
C VAL A 20 -14.50 25.79 11.78
N PHE A 21 -15.78 26.08 11.53
CA PHE A 21 -16.68 25.11 10.92
C PHE A 21 -16.27 24.76 9.48
N ALA A 22 -15.90 25.76 8.67
CA ALA A 22 -15.41 25.56 7.31
C ALA A 22 -14.11 24.71 7.31
N GLN A 23 -13.18 24.99 8.22
CA GLN A 23 -11.96 24.21 8.38
C GLN A 23 -12.25 22.75 8.73
N ILE A 24 -13.13 22.49 9.72
CA ILE A 24 -13.51 21.12 10.12
C ILE A 24 -14.17 20.39 8.95
N TYR A 25 -15.08 21.03 8.23
CA TYR A 25 -15.78 20.44 7.09
C TYR A 25 -14.81 20.09 5.95
N GLN A 26 -13.90 21.00 5.63
CA GLN A 26 -12.90 20.81 4.58
C GLN A 26 -11.91 19.68 4.95
N HIS A 27 -11.53 19.59 6.23
CA HIS A 27 -10.67 18.52 6.73
C HIS A 27 -11.33 17.14 6.55
N ARG A 28 -12.61 17.01 6.93
CA ARG A 28 -13.36 15.75 6.77
C ARG A 28 -13.48 15.29 5.32
N LYS A 29 -13.74 16.21 4.38
CA LYS A 29 -13.77 15.87 2.94
C LYS A 29 -12.39 15.42 2.45
N SER A 30 -11.34 16.13 2.85
CA SER A 30 -9.96 15.80 2.47
C SER A 30 -9.56 14.41 2.95
N THR A 31 -9.90 14.02 4.18
CA THR A 31 -9.63 12.68 4.72
C THR A 31 -10.27 11.57 3.89
N GLN A 32 -11.53 11.75 3.45
CA GLN A 32 -12.20 10.75 2.62
C GLN A 32 -11.56 10.65 1.23
N THR A 33 -11.21 11.79 0.62
CA THR A 33 -10.51 11.79 -0.67
C THR A 33 -9.17 11.07 -0.59
N ILE A 34 -8.37 11.33 0.44
CA ILE A 34 -7.07 10.66 0.65
C ILE A 34 -7.27 9.16 0.85
N LYS A 35 -8.22 8.77 1.70
CA LYS A 35 -8.59 7.36 1.91
C LYS A 35 -8.90 6.67 0.58
N HIS A 36 -9.79 7.26 -0.23
CA HIS A 36 -10.18 6.66 -1.50
C HIS A 36 -9.00 6.57 -2.48
N ALA A 37 -8.14 7.59 -2.54
CA ALA A 37 -6.98 7.59 -3.39
C ALA A 37 -5.98 6.48 -3.01
N LEU A 38 -5.70 6.31 -1.71
CA LEU A 38 -4.82 5.24 -1.21
C LEU A 38 -5.37 3.86 -1.53
N LEU A 39 -6.65 3.61 -1.26
CA LEU A 39 -7.28 2.31 -1.56
C LEU A 39 -7.31 2.02 -3.06
N ALA A 40 -7.48 3.04 -3.89
CA ALA A 40 -7.41 2.90 -5.34
C ALA A 40 -5.99 2.55 -5.83
N GLU A 41 -4.95 3.16 -5.25
CA GLU A 41 -3.55 2.83 -5.58
C GLU A 41 -3.22 1.38 -5.17
N ILE A 42 -3.67 0.94 -4.00
CA ILE A 42 -3.51 -0.45 -3.54
C ILE A 42 -4.23 -1.42 -4.49
N ALA A 43 -5.50 -1.13 -4.85
CA ALA A 43 -6.24 -1.96 -5.80
C ALA A 43 -5.56 -2.04 -7.18
N ALA A 44 -5.01 -0.93 -7.67
CA ALA A 44 -4.26 -0.91 -8.93
C ALA A 44 -2.97 -1.75 -8.82
N THR A 45 -2.26 -1.64 -7.70
CA THR A 45 -1.05 -2.44 -7.42
C THR A 45 -1.35 -3.93 -7.47
N LEU A 46 -2.44 -4.38 -6.82
CA LEU A 46 -2.86 -5.79 -6.85
C LEU A 46 -3.16 -6.27 -8.27
N LYS A 47 -3.85 -5.47 -9.08
CA LYS A 47 -4.11 -5.79 -10.49
C LYS A 47 -2.82 -5.90 -11.30
N ILE A 48 -1.82 -5.07 -11.04
CA ILE A 48 -0.52 -5.16 -11.72
C ILE A 48 0.21 -6.45 -11.33
N ILE A 49 0.21 -6.79 -10.04
CA ILE A 49 0.83 -8.02 -9.53
C ILE A 49 0.19 -9.26 -10.19
N GLU A 50 -1.14 -9.25 -10.30
CA GLU A 50 -1.91 -10.29 -10.98
C GLU A 50 -1.56 -10.37 -12.47
N ALA A 51 -1.69 -9.25 -13.19
CA ALA A 51 -1.50 -9.20 -14.63
C ALA A 51 -0.07 -9.58 -15.07
N ARG A 52 0.92 -9.35 -14.21
CA ARG A 52 2.33 -9.71 -14.47
C ARG A 52 2.72 -11.08 -13.93
N GLU A 53 1.78 -11.80 -13.31
CA GLU A 53 1.96 -13.13 -12.73
C GLU A 53 3.18 -13.25 -11.78
N TYR A 54 3.52 -12.19 -11.04
CA TYR A 54 4.78 -12.16 -10.29
C TYR A 54 4.89 -13.32 -9.28
N ILE A 55 3.82 -13.58 -8.53
CA ILE A 55 3.76 -14.67 -7.54
C ILE A 55 3.98 -16.02 -8.21
N LEU A 56 3.23 -16.30 -9.28
CA LEU A 56 3.30 -17.58 -9.99
C LEU A 56 4.68 -17.80 -10.66
N ARG A 57 5.33 -16.72 -11.10
CA ARG A 57 6.68 -16.80 -11.71
C ARG A 57 7.75 -17.11 -10.66
N ILE A 58 7.66 -16.50 -9.46
CA ILE A 58 8.57 -16.79 -8.34
C ILE A 58 8.38 -18.26 -7.89
N GLU A 59 7.13 -18.70 -7.67
CA GLU A 59 6.82 -20.07 -7.24
C GLU A 59 7.31 -21.14 -8.22
N ARG A 60 7.07 -20.95 -9.53
CA ARG A 60 7.57 -21.87 -10.55
C ARG A 60 9.09 -22.01 -10.51
N ARG A 61 9.80 -20.93 -10.20
CA ARG A 61 11.27 -20.92 -10.14
C ARG A 61 11.77 -21.62 -8.86
N ILE A 62 11.15 -21.34 -7.72
CA ILE A 62 11.40 -22.04 -6.44
C ILE A 62 11.20 -23.55 -6.62
N GLY A 63 10.03 -23.97 -7.13
CA GLY A 63 9.70 -25.38 -7.32
C GLY A 63 10.59 -26.11 -8.34
N ALA A 64 11.17 -25.38 -9.30
CA ALA A 64 12.12 -25.95 -10.26
C ALA A 64 13.55 -26.09 -9.70
N GLY A 65 13.83 -25.59 -8.48
CA GLY A 65 15.16 -25.59 -7.89
C GLY A 65 16.21 -24.84 -8.71
N LYS A 66 15.79 -23.95 -9.61
CA LYS A 66 16.69 -23.22 -10.51
C LYS A 66 17.30 -22.02 -9.77
N PRO A 67 18.59 -21.72 -9.98
CA PRO A 67 19.19 -20.52 -9.42
C PRO A 67 18.46 -19.26 -9.95
N PHE A 68 18.36 -18.28 -9.07
CA PHE A 68 17.85 -16.95 -9.39
C PHE A 68 19.03 -16.10 -9.87
N ASP A 69 19.26 -16.12 -11.18
CA ASP A 69 20.33 -15.41 -11.87
C ASP A 69 19.84 -14.08 -12.47
N GLU A 70 20.75 -13.32 -13.08
CA GLU A 70 20.47 -12.02 -13.73
C GLU A 70 19.28 -12.06 -14.68
N SER A 71 19.09 -13.17 -15.41
CA SER A 71 17.98 -13.31 -16.37
C SER A 71 16.60 -13.17 -15.72
N PHE A 72 16.48 -13.55 -14.44
CA PHE A 72 15.24 -13.42 -13.70
C PHE A 72 14.91 -11.96 -13.40
N PHE A 73 15.93 -11.19 -12.99
CA PHE A 73 15.79 -9.79 -12.60
C PHE A 73 15.47 -8.87 -13.79
N PHE A 74 16.12 -9.10 -14.95
CA PHE A 74 15.84 -8.37 -16.19
C PHE A 74 14.37 -8.47 -16.65
N THR A 75 13.67 -9.53 -16.25
CA THR A 75 12.26 -9.73 -16.59
C THR A 75 11.31 -9.05 -15.59
N ILE A 76 11.79 -8.57 -14.45
CA ILE A 76 11.04 -7.79 -13.45
C ILE A 76 11.50 -6.33 -13.54
N GLY A 77 11.47 -5.77 -14.76
CA GLY A 77 11.79 -4.35 -14.98
C GLY A 77 10.78 -3.45 -14.27
N MET A 78 11.15 -2.94 -13.10
CA MET A 78 10.41 -1.89 -12.39
C MET A 78 10.96 -0.52 -12.77
N ARG A 79 10.26 0.20 -13.65
CA ARG A 79 10.54 1.60 -13.96
C ARG A 79 9.67 2.48 -13.05
N GLU A 80 10.33 3.07 -12.05
CA GLU A 80 10.00 4.27 -11.23
C GLU A 80 8.56 4.52 -10.67
N LYS A 81 8.56 5.06 -9.44
CA LYS A 81 7.46 5.64 -8.62
C LYS A 81 6.04 5.06 -8.81
N TYR A 82 5.86 3.78 -8.48
CA TYR A 82 4.53 3.14 -8.48
C TYR A 82 3.57 3.68 -7.39
N PHE A 83 4.08 4.28 -6.32
CA PHE A 83 3.31 4.59 -5.11
C PHE A 83 3.27 6.08 -4.76
N LEU A 84 3.03 6.92 -5.77
CA LEU A 84 3.01 8.37 -5.62
C LEU A 84 1.92 8.85 -4.66
N VAL A 85 0.76 8.18 -4.60
CA VAL A 85 -0.33 8.59 -3.71
C VAL A 85 0.08 8.37 -2.27
N TYR A 86 0.64 7.20 -1.96
CA TYR A 86 1.15 6.92 -0.62
C TYR A 86 2.29 7.86 -0.23
N GLU A 87 3.32 8.00 -1.06
CA GLU A 87 4.48 8.84 -0.76
C GLU A 87 4.07 10.30 -0.46
N ASN A 88 3.11 10.85 -1.21
CA ASN A 88 2.66 12.24 -1.04
C ASN A 88 1.64 12.44 0.10
N ASN A 89 1.19 11.37 0.77
CA ASN A 89 0.17 11.44 1.81
C ASN A 89 0.46 10.56 3.03
N ALA A 90 1.68 10.03 3.16
CA ALA A 90 2.07 9.18 4.30
C ALA A 90 1.93 9.91 5.65
N ASP A 91 2.19 11.23 5.66
CA ASP A 91 1.99 12.13 6.80
C ASP A 91 0.52 12.24 7.24
N LYS A 92 -0.43 11.90 6.36
CA LYS A 92 -1.88 12.03 6.56
C LYS A 92 -2.55 10.74 7.01
N LEU A 93 -1.79 9.63 7.15
CA LEU A 93 -2.35 8.36 7.62
C LEU A 93 -2.98 8.48 9.01
N GLY A 94 -2.46 9.37 9.86
CA GLY A 94 -3.00 9.64 11.20
C GLY A 94 -4.43 10.21 11.22
N TYR A 95 -4.96 10.65 10.07
CA TYR A 95 -6.36 11.08 9.95
C TYR A 95 -7.34 9.94 9.65
N LEU A 96 -6.83 8.74 9.33
CA LEU A 96 -7.65 7.57 9.05
C LEU A 96 -7.99 6.83 10.35
N LYS A 97 -8.89 5.84 10.26
CA LYS A 97 -9.11 4.92 11.39
C LYS A 97 -7.80 4.19 11.72
N PRO A 98 -7.46 4.00 13.01
CA PRO A 98 -6.17 3.41 13.41
C PRO A 98 -5.86 2.09 12.71
N GLU A 99 -6.86 1.21 12.60
CA GLU A 99 -6.71 -0.11 11.96
C GLU A 99 -6.41 0.02 10.47
N LEU A 100 -7.11 0.94 9.78
CA LEU A 100 -6.88 1.19 8.36
C LEU A 100 -5.51 1.83 8.10
N ALA A 101 -5.09 2.77 8.95
CA ALA A 101 -3.78 3.40 8.85
C ALA A 101 -2.66 2.37 9.01
N HIS A 102 -2.80 1.49 10.01
CA HIS A 102 -1.89 0.38 10.25
C HIS A 102 -1.78 -0.55 9.03
N ASP A 103 -2.92 -0.98 8.47
CA ASP A 103 -2.94 -1.93 7.36
C ASP A 103 -2.38 -1.32 6.08
N ILE A 104 -2.67 -0.04 5.81
CA ILE A 104 -2.06 0.68 4.69
C ILE A 104 -0.54 0.77 4.85
N ALA A 105 -0.05 1.20 6.02
CA ALA A 105 1.38 1.30 6.27
C ALA A 105 2.08 -0.07 6.13
N THR A 106 1.47 -1.12 6.69
CA THR A 106 1.97 -2.50 6.62
C THR A 106 2.01 -3.01 5.18
N PHE A 107 0.95 -2.78 4.40
CA PHE A 107 0.90 -3.12 2.98
C PHE A 107 2.11 -2.54 2.22
N TYR A 108 2.33 -1.23 2.33
CA TYR A 108 3.43 -0.57 1.60
C TYR A 108 4.80 -0.99 2.12
N ALA A 109 4.98 -1.17 3.44
CA ALA A 109 6.23 -1.65 4.00
C ALA A 109 6.62 -3.04 3.43
N LEU A 110 5.66 -3.97 3.38
CA LEU A 110 5.88 -5.31 2.82
C LEU A 110 6.18 -5.24 1.32
N ILE A 111 5.42 -4.44 0.56
CA ILE A 111 5.68 -4.25 -0.88
C ILE A 111 7.06 -3.63 -1.12
N PHE A 112 7.47 -2.63 -0.35
CA PHE A 112 8.81 -2.03 -0.47
C PHE A 112 9.91 -3.05 -0.18
N SER A 113 9.76 -3.85 0.88
CA SER A 113 10.70 -4.94 1.17
C SER A 113 10.81 -5.93 0.01
N VAL A 114 9.68 -6.34 -0.59
CA VAL A 114 9.67 -7.23 -1.76
C VAL A 114 10.33 -6.57 -2.97
N ILE A 115 10.10 -5.27 -3.18
CA ILE A 115 10.71 -4.51 -4.27
C ILE A 115 12.22 -4.44 -4.12
N GLU A 116 12.71 -4.12 -2.93
CA GLU A 116 14.14 -4.12 -2.62
C GLU A 116 14.76 -5.51 -2.83
N ASP A 117 13.95 -6.55 -2.58
CA ASP A 117 14.38 -7.91 -2.76
C ASP A 117 14.57 -8.30 -4.23
N VAL A 118 13.65 -7.86 -5.09
CA VAL A 118 13.68 -8.16 -6.52
C VAL A 118 14.41 -7.11 -7.35
N LYS A 119 14.90 -6.03 -6.76
CA LYS A 119 15.62 -4.98 -7.47
C LYS A 119 17.00 -5.47 -7.89
N GLU A 120 17.32 -5.26 -9.16
CA GLU A 120 18.66 -5.46 -9.71
C GLU A 120 19.71 -4.69 -8.90
N PRO A 121 20.87 -5.29 -8.63
CA PRO A 121 21.97 -4.56 -8.02
C PRO A 121 22.49 -3.45 -8.95
N PRO A 122 23.07 -2.38 -8.40
CA PRO A 122 23.65 -1.30 -9.20
C PRO A 122 24.72 -1.80 -10.18
N PRO A 123 24.97 -1.09 -11.29
CA PRO A 123 26.05 -1.41 -12.22
C PRO A 123 27.39 -1.57 -11.48
N GLY A 124 28.08 -2.68 -11.74
CA GLY A 124 29.38 -3.00 -11.11
C GLY A 124 29.29 -3.81 -9.81
N GLN A 125 28.10 -4.18 -9.35
CA GLN A 125 27.92 -5.18 -8.29
C GLN A 125 27.48 -6.52 -8.88
N SER A 126 28.02 -7.61 -8.34
CA SER A 126 27.61 -8.95 -8.75
C SER A 126 26.11 -9.16 -8.48
N PRO A 127 25.41 -9.91 -9.35
CA PRO A 127 24.04 -10.30 -9.11
C PRO A 127 23.90 -10.94 -7.73
N ARG A 128 22.87 -10.53 -6.97
CA ARG A 128 22.54 -11.16 -5.70
C ARG A 128 22.06 -12.58 -5.99
N ASN A 129 22.98 -13.54 -5.94
CA ASN A 129 22.67 -14.96 -6.01
C ASN A 129 22.07 -15.38 -4.68
N ARG A 130 20.76 -15.16 -4.54
CA ARG A 130 20.00 -15.55 -3.35
C ARG A 130 19.68 -17.03 -3.38
N SER A 131 19.71 -17.62 -2.19
CA SER A 131 19.28 -18.98 -1.95
C SER A 131 17.76 -19.13 -2.11
N VAL A 132 17.31 -20.35 -2.37
CA VAL A 132 15.86 -20.68 -2.46
C VAL A 132 15.10 -20.26 -1.18
N PRO A 133 15.60 -20.50 0.05
CA PRO A 133 14.93 -20.05 1.28
C PRO A 133 14.71 -18.54 1.36
N GLU A 134 15.66 -17.73 0.87
CA GLU A 134 15.50 -16.27 0.85
C GLU A 134 14.37 -15.85 -0.10
N TRP A 135 14.23 -16.52 -1.25
CA TRP A 135 13.12 -16.28 -2.17
C TRP A 135 11.77 -16.78 -1.65
N GLU A 136 11.74 -17.85 -0.88
CA GLU A 136 10.55 -18.30 -0.15
C GLU A 136 10.09 -17.25 0.87
N GLN A 137 11.03 -16.61 1.56
CA GLN A 137 10.73 -15.51 2.47
C GLN A 137 10.18 -14.29 1.72
N THR A 138 10.81 -13.87 0.62
CA THR A 138 10.29 -12.77 -0.23
C THR A 138 8.88 -13.10 -0.76
N LEU A 139 8.65 -14.34 -1.18
CA LEU A 139 7.33 -14.81 -1.61
C LEU A 139 6.30 -14.72 -0.48
N LYS A 140 6.67 -15.10 0.75
CA LYS A 140 5.80 -15.00 1.92
C LYS A 140 5.38 -13.55 2.18
N LEU A 141 6.34 -12.62 2.18
CA LEU A 141 6.06 -11.18 2.37
C LEU A 141 5.13 -10.64 1.28
N ALA A 142 5.36 -11.04 0.02
CA ALA A 142 4.51 -10.64 -1.10
C ALA A 142 3.07 -11.16 -0.95
N LYS A 143 2.89 -12.41 -0.53
CA LYS A 143 1.56 -12.99 -0.28
C LYS A 143 0.84 -12.31 0.88
N GLU A 144 1.55 -11.97 1.94
CA GLU A 144 1.01 -11.24 3.08
C GLU A 144 0.55 -9.83 2.69
N ALA A 145 1.37 -9.10 1.92
CA ALA A 145 0.98 -7.80 1.36
C ALA A 145 -0.29 -7.91 0.51
N ILE A 146 -0.37 -8.91 -0.38
CA ILE A 146 -1.57 -9.13 -1.19
C ILE A 146 -2.79 -9.35 -0.31
N ALA A 147 -2.70 -10.22 0.70
CA ALA A 147 -3.82 -10.52 1.59
C ALA A 147 -4.34 -9.26 2.32
N ILE A 148 -3.44 -8.44 2.86
CA ILE A 148 -3.81 -7.17 3.50
C ILE A 148 -4.48 -6.24 2.47
N GLY A 149 -3.87 -6.09 1.29
CA GLY A 149 -4.39 -5.25 0.22
C GLY A 149 -5.81 -5.66 -0.22
N GLU A 150 -6.06 -6.96 -0.35
CA GLU A 150 -7.38 -7.48 -0.72
C GLU A 150 -8.46 -7.13 0.32
N ILE A 151 -8.10 -7.21 1.61
CA ILE A 151 -9.00 -6.88 2.73
C ILE A 151 -9.38 -5.40 2.70
N ILE A 152 -8.39 -4.50 2.58
CA ILE A 152 -8.64 -3.06 2.73
C ILE A 152 -9.15 -2.39 1.45
N ALA A 153 -8.75 -2.88 0.27
CA ALA A 153 -9.14 -2.29 -1.01
C ALA A 153 -10.40 -2.96 -1.62
N GLY A 154 -10.81 -4.13 -1.11
CA GLY A 154 -11.94 -4.89 -1.65
C GLY A 154 -11.73 -5.41 -3.07
N ALA A 155 -10.49 -5.35 -3.59
CA ALA A 155 -10.07 -5.94 -4.85
C ALA A 155 -9.52 -7.35 -4.60
N ARG A 156 -9.64 -8.27 -5.55
CA ARG A 156 -9.16 -9.66 -5.42
C ARG A 156 -8.15 -10.00 -6.50
N VAL A 157 -7.09 -10.67 -6.12
CA VAL A 157 -6.10 -11.29 -7.00
C VAL A 157 -6.51 -12.76 -7.20
N SER A 158 -6.82 -13.12 -8.44
CA SER A 158 -7.25 -14.46 -8.82
C SER A 158 -6.03 -15.35 -9.11
N SER A 159 -5.18 -15.58 -8.12
CA SER A 159 -4.06 -16.51 -8.26
C SER A 159 -4.37 -17.88 -7.64
N PRO A 160 -4.25 -19.01 -8.37
CA PRO A 160 -4.43 -20.36 -7.83
C PRO A 160 -3.55 -20.64 -6.61
N ALA A 161 -2.37 -20.03 -6.57
CA ALA A 161 -1.39 -20.13 -5.50
C ALA A 161 -1.81 -19.49 -4.17
N LEU A 162 -2.73 -18.53 -4.23
CA LEU A 162 -3.30 -17.86 -3.05
C LEU A 162 -4.56 -18.58 -2.55
N MET A 163 -5.11 -19.57 -3.29
CA MET A 163 -6.25 -20.37 -2.84
C MET A 163 -5.86 -21.45 -1.82
N GLY A 164 -4.64 -21.98 -1.87
CA GLY A 164 -4.17 -23.03 -0.94
C GLY A 164 -3.97 -22.57 0.51
N ALA A 165 -3.70 -21.28 0.74
CA ALA A 165 -3.57 -20.71 2.09
C ALA A 165 -4.92 -20.38 2.74
N ARG A 166 -6.04 -20.48 1.99
CA ARG A 166 -7.38 -20.07 2.45
C ARG A 166 -8.08 -21.10 3.33
N THR A 167 -7.63 -22.36 3.32
CA THR A 167 -8.30 -23.46 4.05
C THR A 167 -7.87 -23.60 5.51
N SER A 168 -6.76 -22.98 5.94
CA SER A 168 -6.28 -23.10 7.33
C SER A 168 -6.80 -22.02 8.28
N SER A 169 -7.20 -20.84 7.78
CA SER A 169 -7.62 -19.71 8.63
C SER A 169 -9.12 -19.68 8.96
N SER A 170 -9.94 -20.52 8.31
CA SER A 170 -11.40 -20.59 8.56
C SER A 170 -11.79 -21.64 9.60
N ALA A 171 -10.84 -22.39 10.16
CA ALA A 171 -11.11 -23.48 11.10
C ALA A 171 -10.97 -23.09 12.59
N THR A 172 -10.88 -21.79 12.90
CA THR A 172 -10.78 -21.32 14.29
C THR A 172 -11.77 -20.17 14.51
N LYS A 173 -13.05 -20.51 14.53
CA LYS A 173 -14.10 -19.77 15.23
C LYS A 173 -15.07 -20.78 15.82
#